data_AF-A0A316JU47-F1
#
_entry.id   AF-A0A316JU47-F1
#
_cell.length_a   1.000
_cell.length_b   1.000
_cell.length_c   1.000
_cell.angle_alpha   90.00
_cell.angle_beta   90.00
_cell.angle_gamma   90.00
#
_symmetry.space_group_name_H-M   'P 1'
#
loop_
_entity.id
_entity.type
_entity.pdbx_description
1 polymer ?
#
loop_
_entity_poly.entity_id
_entity_poly.type
_entity_poly.pdbx_seq_one_letter_code
_entity_poly.pdbx_strand_id
1 'polypeptide(L)'
;MFLTATLLPLMLQAGLDPTRGGVPDYSADIQDRPPRELSIIDAPQPTSWLAQCLDQLEDEPTRAHVQAQIRRDTTNGEDRVLANHCLGLASTELGRWEEARAAFTAARQETPAEETRLRARFGAMAGNAALVTGDLPGALALLDAARADALAAQAGGMPGLIALDSARVLVGLEQLDAAEAALAEARMFQPDDAETRLLSATLLRRMGKLADAQEQVEEAARLDPTAPAIGLEAGVIAILDGREEAARSSWQSVIDLSPGTEFATSAQSYLDQLGPTEQ
;
A
#
# COMPACT_ATOMS: atom_id res chain seq x y z
N MET A 1 23.84 -15.77 61.41
CA MET A 1 24.97 -16.66 61.75
C MET A 1 24.42 -18.08 61.64
N PHE A 2 24.64 -18.88 60.60
CA PHE A 2 25.85 -19.18 59.82
C PHE A 2 25.56 -19.28 58.31
N LEU A 3 26.57 -18.92 57.50
CA LEU A 3 26.70 -19.30 56.09
C LEU A 3 27.02 -20.79 55.96
N THR A 4 26.54 -21.43 54.89
CA THR A 4 27.31 -22.43 54.15
C THR A 4 26.83 -22.47 52.69
N ALA A 5 27.77 -22.22 51.79
CA ALA A 5 27.63 -22.39 50.35
C ALA A 5 27.89 -23.86 49.98
N THR A 6 27.27 -24.37 48.92
CA THR A 6 27.81 -25.51 48.14
C THR A 6 27.11 -25.63 46.78
N LEU A 7 27.91 -25.38 45.73
CA LEU A 7 28.04 -26.10 44.46
C LEU A 7 26.82 -26.46 43.59
N LEU A 8 26.87 -25.90 42.39
CA LEU A 8 26.20 -26.28 41.14
C LEU A 8 26.45 -27.76 40.76
N PRO A 9 25.52 -28.37 40.00
CA PRO A 9 25.95 -28.97 38.74
C PRO A 9 25.08 -28.53 37.55
N LEU A 10 25.77 -28.01 36.51
CA LEU A 10 25.38 -28.21 35.12
C LEU A 10 25.09 -29.70 34.90
N MET A 11 24.02 -30.03 34.16
CA MET A 11 23.89 -31.17 33.21
C MET A 11 22.41 -31.47 33.00
N LEU A 12 21.75 -30.76 32.07
CA LEU A 12 20.55 -31.22 31.36
C LEU A 12 20.40 -30.40 30.06
N GLN A 13 21.41 -30.50 29.19
CA GLN A 13 21.21 -30.32 27.76
C GLN A 13 21.25 -31.70 27.10
N ALA A 14 20.14 -32.42 27.18
CA ALA A 14 19.87 -33.50 26.24
C ALA A 14 19.23 -32.85 25.01
N GLY A 15 20.04 -32.57 23.98
CA GLY A 15 19.51 -32.22 22.67
C GLY A 15 18.67 -33.37 22.15
N LEU A 16 17.43 -33.09 21.75
CA LEU A 16 16.62 -34.01 20.96
C LEU A 16 17.37 -34.26 19.65
N ASP A 17 17.74 -35.51 19.39
CA ASP A 17 18.32 -35.96 18.13
C ASP A 17 17.23 -35.92 17.04
N PRO A 18 17.30 -35.00 16.07
CA PRO A 18 16.27 -34.85 15.04
C PRO A 18 16.27 -35.97 14.01
N THR A 19 17.20 -36.94 14.11
CA THR A 19 17.35 -38.01 13.11
C THR A 19 16.63 -39.31 13.45
N ARG A 20 15.97 -39.41 14.63
CA ARG A 20 15.33 -40.65 15.11
C ARG A 20 13.80 -40.72 15.00
N GLY A 21 13.14 -39.67 14.54
CA GLY A 21 11.70 -39.68 14.27
C GLY A 21 11.42 -39.70 12.77
N GLY A 22 11.22 -40.88 12.19
CA GLY A 22 10.72 -40.97 10.82
C GLY A 22 9.36 -40.27 10.73
N VAL A 23 9.21 -39.34 9.78
CA VAL A 23 7.92 -38.75 9.46
C VAL A 23 7.01 -39.91 9.03
N PRO A 24 5.86 -40.14 9.70
CA PRO A 24 4.96 -41.21 9.29
C PRO A 24 4.50 -40.98 7.85
N ASP A 25 4.52 -42.03 7.03
CA ASP A 25 4.09 -41.96 5.64
C ASP A 25 2.56 -41.97 5.59
N TYR A 26 1.97 -40.77 5.49
CA TYR A 26 0.53 -40.56 5.35
C TYR A 26 0.04 -40.64 3.89
N SER A 27 0.89 -41.07 2.94
CA SER A 27 0.52 -41.10 1.52
C SER A 27 -0.69 -42.00 1.24
N ALA A 28 -0.83 -43.11 1.96
CA ALA A 28 -1.98 -44.00 1.86
C ALA A 28 -3.30 -43.34 2.33
N ASP A 29 -3.26 -42.57 3.43
CA ASP A 29 -4.43 -41.86 3.96
C ASP A 29 -4.91 -40.71 3.05
N ILE A 30 -4.02 -40.17 2.22
CA ILE A 30 -4.36 -39.13 1.23
C ILE A 30 -4.92 -39.74 -0.05
N GLN A 31 -4.46 -40.94 -0.45
CA GLN A 31 -4.93 -41.61 -1.68
C GLN A 31 -6.36 -42.15 -1.56
N ASP A 32 -6.76 -42.68 -0.39
CA ASP A 32 -8.09 -43.25 -0.16
C ASP A 32 -9.10 -42.26 0.45
N ARG A 33 -8.79 -40.96 0.43
CA ARG A 33 -9.71 -39.95 0.94
C ARG A 33 -10.92 -39.83 0.00
N PRO A 34 -12.16 -40.14 0.45
CA PRO A 34 -13.33 -39.95 -0.38
C PRO A 34 -13.46 -38.47 -0.76
N PRO A 35 -13.96 -38.15 -1.97
CA PRO A 35 -14.21 -36.77 -2.35
C PRO A 35 -15.07 -36.13 -1.28
N ARG A 36 -14.65 -34.99 -0.74
CA ARG A 36 -15.56 -34.15 0.05
C ARG A 36 -16.74 -33.85 -0.85
N GLU A 37 -17.96 -34.21 -0.43
CA GLU A 37 -19.15 -33.58 -0.96
C GLU A 37 -18.97 -32.08 -0.69
N LEU A 38 -18.54 -31.37 -1.73
CA LEU A 38 -18.67 -29.93 -1.79
C LEU A 38 -20.17 -29.69 -1.93
N SER A 39 -20.86 -29.63 -0.80
CA SER A 39 -22.04 -28.78 -0.73
C SER A 39 -21.55 -27.41 -1.16
N ILE A 40 -21.93 -26.99 -2.37
CA ILE A 40 -21.86 -25.59 -2.76
C ILE A 40 -22.79 -24.90 -1.77
N ILE A 41 -22.24 -24.47 -0.65
CA ILE A 41 -22.89 -23.51 0.21
C ILE A 41 -22.83 -22.26 -0.64
N ASP A 42 -23.97 -21.85 -1.20
CA ASP A 42 -24.11 -20.56 -1.86
C ASP A 42 -23.41 -19.52 -0.97
N ALA A 43 -22.60 -18.66 -1.59
CA ALA A 43 -21.90 -17.61 -0.85
C ALA A 43 -22.93 -16.89 0.05
N PRO A 44 -22.63 -16.71 1.35
CA PRO A 44 -23.58 -16.11 2.27
C PRO A 44 -24.03 -14.77 1.72
N GLN A 45 -25.35 -14.62 1.54
CA GLN A 45 -25.93 -13.38 1.03
C GLN A 45 -25.50 -12.22 1.93
N PRO A 46 -25.15 -11.04 1.36
CA PRO A 46 -24.77 -9.89 2.16
C PRO A 46 -25.92 -9.50 3.10
N THR A 47 -25.77 -9.82 4.38
CA THR A 47 -26.86 -9.66 5.37
C THR A 47 -27.01 -8.22 5.87
N SER A 48 -25.98 -7.38 5.68
CA SER A 48 -26.02 -5.96 6.04
C SER A 48 -26.30 -5.07 4.83
N TRP A 49 -26.94 -3.93 5.07
CA TRP A 49 -27.17 -2.94 4.03
C TRP A 49 -25.87 -2.46 3.38
N LEU A 50 -24.81 -2.24 4.18
CA LEU A 50 -23.52 -1.83 3.63
C LEU A 50 -22.96 -2.88 2.68
N ALA A 51 -22.98 -4.17 3.07
CA ALA A 51 -22.47 -5.23 2.21
C ALA A 51 -23.23 -5.32 0.88
N GLN A 52 -24.56 -5.14 0.90
CA GLN A 52 -25.37 -5.06 -0.32
C GLN A 52 -25.02 -3.85 -1.18
N CYS A 53 -24.68 -2.72 -0.57
CA CYS A 53 -24.26 -1.53 -1.29
C CYS A 53 -22.88 -1.69 -1.93
N LEU A 54 -21.94 -2.32 -1.22
CA LEU A 54 -20.58 -2.58 -1.70
C LEU A 54 -20.55 -3.58 -2.88
N ASP A 55 -21.39 -4.62 -2.82
CA ASP A 55 -21.54 -5.62 -3.89
C ASP A 55 -22.01 -5.02 -5.23
N GLN A 56 -22.65 -3.84 -5.19
CA GLN A 56 -23.18 -3.16 -6.38
C GLN A 56 -22.22 -2.14 -6.97
N LEU A 57 -21.08 -1.84 -6.32
CA LEU A 57 -20.21 -0.74 -6.71
C LEU A 57 -19.60 -0.94 -8.10
N GLU A 58 -19.17 -2.16 -8.41
CA GLU A 58 -18.51 -2.47 -9.69
C GLU A 58 -19.51 -2.45 -10.86
N ASP A 59 -20.64 -3.13 -10.72
CA ASP A 59 -21.59 -3.32 -11.82
C ASP A 59 -22.60 -2.19 -11.97
N GLU A 60 -23.04 -1.60 -10.84
CA GLU A 60 -24.13 -0.62 -10.83
C GLU A 60 -23.84 0.57 -9.88
N PRO A 61 -22.72 1.29 -10.07
CA PRO A 61 -22.29 2.36 -9.16
C PRO A 61 -23.31 3.50 -9.04
N THR A 62 -24.08 3.77 -10.09
CA THR A 62 -25.17 4.77 -10.04
C THR A 62 -26.31 4.35 -9.12
N ARG A 63 -26.65 3.05 -9.09
CA ARG A 63 -27.69 2.52 -8.21
C ARG A 63 -27.22 2.53 -6.76
N ALA A 64 -25.99 2.07 -6.51
CA ALA A 64 -25.36 2.13 -5.18
C ALA A 64 -25.32 3.58 -4.65
N HIS A 65 -24.93 4.53 -5.51
CA HIS A 65 -24.91 5.96 -5.22
C HIS A 65 -26.29 6.48 -4.78
N VAL A 66 -27.34 6.28 -5.59
CA VAL A 66 -28.69 6.76 -5.26
C VAL A 66 -29.22 6.13 -3.96
N GLN A 67 -29.03 4.82 -3.78
CA GLN A 67 -29.45 4.14 -2.54
C GLN A 67 -28.71 4.69 -1.32
N ALA A 68 -27.40 4.94 -1.44
CA ALA A 68 -26.60 5.52 -0.38
C ALA A 68 -27.03 6.96 -0.03
N GLN A 69 -27.34 7.79 -1.04
CA GLN A 69 -27.89 9.13 -0.81
C GLN A 69 -29.23 9.08 -0.05
N ILE A 70 -30.17 8.23 -0.49
CA ILE A 70 -31.47 8.07 0.18
C ILE A 70 -31.28 7.61 1.62
N ARG A 71 -30.40 6.63 1.86
CA ARG A 71 -30.14 6.16 3.23
C ARG A 71 -29.51 7.27 4.07
N ARG A 72 -28.50 7.98 3.57
CA ARG A 72 -27.85 9.09 4.29
C ARG A 72 -28.89 10.12 4.76
N ASP A 73 -29.82 10.47 3.89
CA ASP A 73 -30.82 11.50 4.16
C ASP A 73 -31.95 11.02 5.11
N THR A 74 -32.13 9.70 5.26
CA THR A 74 -33.20 9.10 6.08
C THR A 74 -32.72 8.46 7.38
N THR A 75 -31.41 8.28 7.57
CA THR A 75 -30.82 7.69 8.78
C THR A 75 -30.01 8.71 9.58
N ASN A 76 -29.49 8.30 10.74
CA ASN A 76 -28.57 9.07 11.58
C ASN A 76 -27.61 8.10 12.29
N GLY A 77 -26.61 8.63 13.01
CA GLY A 77 -25.65 7.81 13.76
C GLY A 77 -24.87 6.84 12.86
N GLU A 78 -24.64 5.62 13.35
CA GLU A 78 -23.90 4.57 12.65
C GLU A 78 -24.48 4.30 11.25
N ASP A 79 -25.80 4.23 11.10
CA ASP A 79 -26.44 3.98 9.81
C ASP A 79 -26.16 5.07 8.76
N ARG A 80 -25.95 6.32 9.20
CA ARG A 80 -25.59 7.43 8.32
C ARG A 80 -24.10 7.42 7.99
N VAL A 81 -23.24 7.00 8.92
CA VAL A 81 -21.82 6.73 8.65
C VAL A 81 -21.67 5.66 7.57
N LEU A 82 -22.39 4.55 7.68
CA LEU A 82 -22.36 3.47 6.66
C LEU A 82 -22.91 3.97 5.31
N ALA A 83 -23.96 4.79 5.32
CA ALA A 83 -24.48 5.40 4.10
C ALA A 83 -23.47 6.33 3.43
N ASN A 84 -22.81 7.20 4.20
CA ASN A 84 -21.75 8.06 3.71
C ASN A 84 -20.53 7.28 3.21
N HIS A 85 -20.20 6.14 3.82
CA HIS A 85 -19.14 5.24 3.33
C HIS A 85 -19.48 4.71 1.93
N CYS A 86 -20.65 4.12 1.73
CA CYS A 86 -21.02 3.62 0.41
C CYS A 86 -21.18 4.76 -0.60
N LEU A 87 -21.73 5.91 -0.20
CA LEU A 87 -21.86 7.08 -1.06
C LEU A 87 -20.48 7.55 -1.55
N GLY A 88 -19.49 7.59 -0.67
CA GLY A 88 -18.13 7.97 -1.01
C GLY A 88 -17.52 7.02 -2.04
N LEU A 89 -17.62 5.71 -1.82
CA LEU A 89 -17.10 4.70 -2.76
C LEU A 89 -17.83 4.73 -4.10
N ALA A 90 -19.16 4.79 -4.10
CA ALA A 90 -19.94 4.90 -5.33
C ALA A 90 -19.62 6.19 -6.10
N SER A 91 -19.35 7.29 -5.39
CA SER A 91 -18.92 8.55 -6.02
C SER A 91 -17.52 8.44 -6.62
N THR A 92 -16.60 7.70 -5.98
CA THR A 92 -15.28 7.37 -6.53
C THR A 92 -15.39 6.59 -7.84
N GLU A 93 -16.20 5.53 -7.89
CA GLU A 93 -16.44 4.74 -9.11
C GLU A 93 -17.02 5.59 -10.26
N LEU A 94 -17.85 6.58 -9.92
CA LEU A 94 -18.43 7.51 -10.89
C LEU A 94 -17.50 8.68 -11.27
N GLY A 95 -16.28 8.74 -10.74
CA GLY A 95 -15.35 9.86 -10.94
C GLY A 95 -15.83 11.20 -10.34
N ARG A 96 -16.78 11.15 -9.40
CA ARG A 96 -17.35 12.31 -8.70
C ARG A 96 -16.54 12.61 -7.45
N TRP A 97 -15.28 12.96 -7.64
CA TRP A 97 -14.29 13.11 -6.58
C TRP A 97 -14.66 14.12 -5.48
N GLU A 98 -15.29 15.23 -5.84
CA GLU A 98 -15.77 16.22 -4.87
C GLU A 98 -16.91 15.68 -3.98
N GLU A 99 -17.81 14.89 -4.56
CA GLU A 99 -18.87 14.22 -3.81
C GLU A 99 -18.30 13.11 -2.92
N ALA A 100 -17.33 12.34 -3.44
CA ALA A 100 -16.62 11.33 -2.68
C ALA A 100 -15.92 11.93 -1.45
N ARG A 101 -15.17 13.02 -1.66
CA ARG A 101 -14.52 13.80 -0.59
C ARG A 101 -15.51 14.24 0.48
N ALA A 102 -16.65 14.81 0.06
CA ALA A 102 -17.67 15.29 0.99
C ALA A 102 -18.30 14.13 1.80
N ALA A 103 -18.62 13.01 1.13
CA ALA A 103 -19.20 11.84 1.76
C ALA A 103 -18.22 11.20 2.77
N PHE A 104 -16.96 10.97 2.41
CA PHE A 104 -15.96 10.45 3.34
C PHE A 104 -15.67 11.40 4.50
N THR A 105 -15.66 12.71 4.25
CA THR A 105 -15.53 13.73 5.31
C THR A 105 -16.70 13.65 6.29
N ALA A 106 -17.93 13.53 5.79
CA ALA A 106 -19.12 13.35 6.61
C ALA A 106 -19.09 12.03 7.39
N ALA A 107 -18.68 10.93 6.75
CA ALA A 107 -18.51 9.63 7.41
C ALA A 107 -17.54 9.76 8.60
N ARG A 108 -16.38 10.42 8.41
CA ARG A 108 -15.42 10.69 9.50
C ARG A 108 -16.02 11.54 10.62
N GLN A 109 -16.74 12.61 10.27
CA GLN A 109 -17.29 13.55 11.25
C GLN A 109 -18.39 12.93 12.11
N GLU A 110 -19.23 12.09 11.52
CA GLU A 110 -20.33 11.40 12.19
C GLU A 110 -19.89 10.13 12.95
N THR A 111 -18.71 9.58 12.61
CA THR A 111 -18.10 8.48 13.36
C THR A 111 -17.76 8.93 14.79
N PRO A 112 -18.18 8.19 15.84
CA PRO A 112 -17.87 8.52 17.23
C PRO A 112 -16.37 8.79 17.47
N ALA A 113 -16.07 9.72 18.39
CA ALA A 113 -14.69 10.19 18.60
C ALA A 113 -13.74 9.09 19.10
N GLU A 114 -14.28 8.11 19.82
CA GLU A 114 -13.60 6.92 20.32
C GLU A 114 -13.29 5.90 19.24
N GLU A 115 -13.99 5.92 18.10
CA GLU A 115 -13.75 5.03 16.96
C GLU A 115 -12.64 5.58 16.05
N THR A 116 -11.51 5.93 16.66
CA THR A 116 -10.36 6.59 16.00
C THR A 116 -9.84 5.81 14.80
N ARG A 117 -9.83 4.48 14.84
CA ARG A 117 -9.43 3.65 13.69
C ARG A 117 -10.34 3.85 12.47
N LEU A 118 -11.65 4.00 12.69
CA LEU A 118 -12.62 4.18 11.63
C LEU A 118 -12.57 5.63 11.10
N ARG A 119 -12.41 6.61 12.00
CA ARG A 119 -12.17 8.01 11.63
C ARG A 119 -10.93 8.17 10.76
N ALA A 120 -9.84 7.47 11.09
CA ALA A 120 -8.62 7.45 10.29
C ALA A 120 -8.87 6.95 8.85
N ARG A 121 -9.60 5.84 8.70
CA ARG A 121 -9.94 5.28 7.38
C ARG A 121 -10.71 6.28 6.51
N PHE A 122 -11.77 6.88 7.06
CA PHE A 122 -12.57 7.85 6.31
C PHE A 122 -11.81 9.15 6.02
N GLY A 123 -10.97 9.61 6.95
CA GLY A 123 -10.08 10.75 6.71
C GLY A 123 -9.09 10.50 5.58
N ALA A 124 -8.49 9.30 5.55
CA ALA A 124 -7.57 8.89 4.48
C ALA A 124 -8.27 8.84 3.11
N MET A 125 -9.47 8.25 3.04
CA MET A 125 -10.27 8.23 1.81
C MET A 125 -10.67 9.65 1.35
N ALA A 126 -11.04 10.53 2.28
CA ALA A 126 -11.35 11.93 1.97
C ALA A 126 -10.12 12.69 1.43
N GLY A 127 -8.95 12.49 2.05
CA GLY A 127 -7.68 13.09 1.62
C GLY A 127 -7.28 12.63 0.22
N ASN A 128 -7.40 11.34 -0.07
CA ASN A 128 -7.16 10.78 -1.41
C ASN A 128 -8.12 11.37 -2.47
N ALA A 129 -9.42 11.49 -2.15
CA ALA A 129 -10.38 12.11 -3.06
C ALA A 129 -10.06 13.59 -3.35
N ALA A 130 -9.57 14.33 -2.34
CA ALA A 130 -9.12 15.72 -2.50
C ALA A 130 -7.83 15.84 -3.34
N LEU A 131 -6.91 14.88 -3.23
CA LEU A 131 -5.70 14.84 -4.04
C LEU A 131 -6.05 14.75 -5.54
N VAL A 132 -7.05 13.93 -5.90
CA VAL A 132 -7.47 13.76 -7.30
C VAL A 132 -8.04 15.06 -7.91
N THR A 133 -8.71 15.90 -7.12
CA THR A 133 -9.25 17.19 -7.61
C THR A 133 -8.24 18.32 -7.59
N GLY A 134 -7.03 18.08 -7.09
CA GLY A 134 -5.93 19.05 -7.03
C GLY A 134 -6.03 20.04 -5.86
N ASP A 135 -6.96 19.85 -4.91
CA ASP A 135 -6.98 20.60 -3.66
C ASP A 135 -5.89 20.06 -2.71
N LEU A 136 -4.63 20.32 -3.05
CA LEU A 136 -3.49 19.80 -2.32
C LEU A 136 -3.45 20.26 -0.85
N PRO A 137 -3.72 21.55 -0.51
CA PRO A 137 -3.78 21.96 0.89
C PRO A 137 -4.92 21.27 1.66
N GLY A 138 -6.10 21.11 1.04
CA GLY A 138 -7.22 20.40 1.64
C GLY A 138 -6.94 18.90 1.82
N ALA A 139 -6.30 18.26 0.84
CA ALA A 139 -5.86 16.88 0.92
C ALA A 139 -4.89 16.67 2.08
N LEU A 140 -3.86 17.52 2.21
CA LEU A 140 -2.88 17.42 3.29
C LEU A 140 -3.54 17.56 4.67
N ALA A 141 -4.45 18.53 4.83
CA ALA A 141 -5.17 18.72 6.10
C ALA A 141 -6.03 17.49 6.48
N LEU A 142 -6.68 16.86 5.51
CA LEU A 142 -7.46 15.64 5.72
C LEU A 142 -6.57 14.45 6.09
N LEU A 143 -5.43 14.28 5.41
CA LEU A 143 -4.46 13.22 5.67
C LEU A 143 -3.76 13.40 7.02
N ASP A 144 -3.41 14.62 7.43
CA ASP A 144 -2.83 14.89 8.75
C ASP A 144 -3.81 14.52 9.87
N ALA A 145 -5.09 14.87 9.71
CA ALA A 145 -6.12 14.48 10.66
C ALA A 145 -6.33 12.95 10.70
N ALA A 146 -6.29 12.30 9.53
CA ALA A 146 -6.38 10.85 9.42
C ALA A 146 -5.19 10.14 10.07
N ARG A 147 -3.98 10.67 9.88
CA ARG A 147 -2.74 10.15 10.47
C ARG A 147 -2.76 10.26 11.99
N ALA A 148 -3.22 11.39 12.53
CA ALA A 148 -3.39 11.57 13.97
C ALA A 148 -4.37 10.55 14.56
N ASP A 149 -5.51 10.34 13.89
CA ASP A 149 -6.48 9.31 14.28
C ASP A 149 -5.87 7.88 14.20
N ALA A 150 -5.10 7.59 13.15
CA ALA A 150 -4.46 6.28 12.94
C ALA A 150 -3.40 5.95 14.00
N LEU A 151 -2.59 6.95 14.39
CA LEU A 151 -1.60 6.82 15.45
C LEU A 151 -2.28 6.64 16.82
N ALA A 152 -3.31 7.42 17.11
CA ALA A 152 -4.10 7.28 18.34
C ALA A 152 -4.75 5.89 18.45
N ALA A 153 -5.19 5.33 17.32
CA ALA A 153 -5.78 4.00 17.23
C ALA A 153 -4.76 2.84 17.23
N GLN A 154 -3.46 3.13 17.17
CA GLN A 154 -2.40 2.13 16.91
C GLN A 154 -2.75 1.26 15.69
N ALA A 155 -3.13 1.90 14.58
CA ALA A 155 -3.75 1.26 13.42
C ALA A 155 -2.81 0.45 12.52
N GLY A 156 -1.79 -0.21 13.09
CA GLY A 156 -0.83 -1.03 12.34
C GLY A 156 -0.11 -0.24 11.26
N GLY A 157 -0.07 -0.75 10.02
CA GLY A 157 0.55 -0.07 8.88
C GLY A 157 -0.23 1.12 8.30
N MET A 158 -1.43 1.43 8.81
CA MET A 158 -2.27 2.52 8.29
C MET A 158 -1.61 3.91 8.32
N PRO A 159 -0.87 4.32 9.37
CA PRO A 159 -0.11 5.56 9.34
C PRO A 159 0.91 5.60 8.20
N GLY A 160 1.52 4.46 7.84
CA GLY A 160 2.44 4.34 6.71
C GLY A 160 1.77 4.58 5.36
N LEU A 161 0.59 3.99 5.15
CA LEU A 161 -0.21 4.24 3.94
C LEU A 161 -0.62 5.71 3.84
N ILE A 162 -1.06 6.31 4.95
CA ILE A 162 -1.42 7.74 4.98
C ILE A 162 -0.20 8.62 4.71
N ALA A 163 0.98 8.27 5.26
CA ALA A 163 2.21 9.00 5.02
C ALA A 163 2.65 8.92 3.55
N LEU A 164 2.43 7.78 2.89
CA LEU A 164 2.66 7.63 1.45
C LEU A 164 1.78 8.58 0.62
N ASP A 165 0.50 8.67 0.94
CA ASP A 165 -0.42 9.60 0.27
C ASP A 165 -0.06 11.07 0.58
N SER A 166 0.33 11.37 1.83
CA SER A 166 0.82 12.70 2.21
C SER A 166 2.07 13.08 1.41
N ALA A 167 3.00 12.14 1.17
CA ALA A 167 4.17 12.40 0.35
C ALA A 167 3.78 12.82 -1.08
N ARG A 168 2.81 12.16 -1.70
CA ARG A 168 2.31 12.53 -3.04
C ARG A 168 1.74 13.95 -3.05
N VAL A 169 0.96 14.32 -2.03
CA VAL A 169 0.44 15.70 -1.87
C VAL A 169 1.58 16.71 -1.70
N LEU A 170 2.55 16.41 -0.84
CA LEU A 170 3.68 17.29 -0.53
C LEU A 170 4.60 17.51 -1.75
N VAL A 171 4.77 16.49 -2.59
CA VAL A 171 5.47 16.61 -3.88
C VAL A 171 4.75 17.59 -4.82
N GLY A 172 3.42 17.54 -4.87
CA GLY A 172 2.60 18.48 -5.64
C GLY A 172 2.64 19.91 -5.10
N LEU A 173 2.82 20.07 -3.79
CA LEU A 173 3.02 21.36 -3.11
C LEU A 173 4.47 21.90 -3.20
N GLU A 174 5.36 21.18 -3.89
CA GLU A 174 6.80 21.47 -3.95
C GLU A 174 7.52 21.49 -2.59
N GLN A 175 6.94 20.85 -1.57
CA GLN A 175 7.51 20.72 -0.23
C GLN A 175 8.36 19.43 -0.14
N LEU A 176 9.46 19.39 -0.90
CA LEU A 176 10.22 18.17 -1.13
C LEU A 176 10.84 17.56 0.15
N ASP A 177 11.35 18.39 1.07
CA ASP A 177 11.90 17.90 2.34
C ASP A 177 10.83 17.24 3.23
N ALA A 178 9.61 17.81 3.23
CA ALA A 178 8.49 17.24 3.96
C ALA A 178 8.01 15.93 3.30
N ALA A 179 8.02 15.87 1.96
CA ALA A 179 7.71 14.65 1.23
C ALA A 179 8.72 13.53 1.52
N GLU A 180 10.02 13.87 1.64
CA GLU A 180 11.07 12.90 1.99
C GLU A 180 10.85 12.34 3.40
N ALA A 181 10.50 13.20 4.36
CA ALA A 181 10.15 12.77 5.71
C ALA A 181 8.91 11.86 5.74
N ALA A 182 7.88 12.18 4.95
CA ALA A 182 6.68 11.37 4.83
C ALA A 182 6.97 9.99 4.20
N LEU A 183 7.82 9.92 3.18
CA LEU A 183 8.26 8.63 2.61
C LEU A 183 9.13 7.85 3.59
N ALA A 184 9.98 8.50 4.38
CA ALA A 184 10.75 7.83 5.42
C ALA A 184 9.85 7.19 6.47
N GLU A 185 8.79 7.89 6.90
CA GLU A 185 7.77 7.32 7.77
C GLU A 185 7.02 6.15 7.11
N ALA A 186 6.61 6.29 5.85
CA ALA A 186 5.97 5.20 5.11
C ALA A 186 6.83 3.93 5.10
N ARG A 187 8.14 4.06 4.86
CA ARG A 187 9.11 2.95 4.90
C ARG A 187 9.26 2.34 6.31
N MET A 188 9.12 3.12 7.38
CA MET A 188 9.17 2.58 8.74
C MET A 188 7.99 1.65 9.04
N PHE A 189 6.81 1.96 8.52
CA PHE A 189 5.60 1.13 8.70
C PHE A 189 5.51 -0.01 7.68
N GLN A 190 6.13 0.15 6.50
CA GLN A 190 6.08 -0.80 5.38
C GLN A 190 7.50 -1.02 4.83
N PRO A 191 8.38 -1.72 5.57
CA PRO A 191 9.80 -1.85 5.21
C PRO A 191 10.04 -2.65 3.93
N ASP A 192 9.12 -3.56 3.61
CA ASP A 192 9.17 -4.49 2.48
C ASP A 192 8.26 -4.06 1.31
N ASP A 193 7.83 -2.80 1.26
CA ASP A 193 7.03 -2.27 0.15
C ASP A 193 7.92 -1.66 -0.95
N ALA A 194 7.98 -2.34 -2.09
CA ALA A 194 8.79 -1.93 -3.25
C ALA A 194 8.31 -0.59 -3.84
N GLU A 195 7.01 -0.31 -3.82
CA GLU A 195 6.45 0.94 -4.36
C GLU A 195 6.91 2.15 -3.52
N THR A 196 6.85 2.07 -2.20
CA THR A 196 7.35 3.14 -1.31
C THR A 196 8.85 3.38 -1.53
N ARG A 197 9.65 2.33 -1.74
CA ARG A 197 11.09 2.45 -2.06
C ARG A 197 11.30 3.16 -3.40
N LEU A 198 10.55 2.78 -4.44
CA LEU A 198 10.60 3.41 -5.76
C LEU A 198 10.25 4.91 -5.67
N LEU A 199 9.15 5.26 -4.99
CA LEU A 199 8.74 6.66 -4.83
C LEU A 199 9.80 7.48 -4.06
N SER A 200 10.49 6.85 -3.10
CA SER A 200 11.62 7.46 -2.40
C SER A 200 12.77 7.74 -3.34
N ALA A 201 13.14 6.76 -4.19
CA ALA A 201 14.20 6.93 -5.19
C ALA A 201 13.88 8.07 -6.17
N THR A 202 12.64 8.12 -6.68
CA THR A 202 12.18 9.18 -7.59
C THR A 202 12.22 10.56 -6.96
N LEU A 203 11.80 10.69 -5.70
CA LEU A 203 11.88 11.96 -4.98
C LEU A 203 13.34 12.39 -4.76
N LEU A 204 14.18 11.48 -4.27
CA LEU A 204 15.60 11.76 -4.00
C LEU A 204 16.35 12.15 -5.28
N ARG A 205 16.05 11.50 -6.42
CA ARG A 205 16.55 11.91 -7.72
C ARG A 205 16.10 13.32 -8.08
N ARG A 206 14.81 13.66 -7.91
CA ARG A 206 14.30 15.02 -8.14
C ARG A 206 15.02 16.07 -7.27
N MET A 207 15.43 15.69 -6.07
CA MET A 207 16.19 16.54 -5.14
C MET A 207 17.70 16.58 -5.46
N GLY A 208 18.18 15.82 -6.46
CA GLY A 208 19.60 15.72 -6.81
C GLY A 208 20.43 14.86 -5.85
N LYS A 209 19.80 14.15 -4.91
CA LYS A 209 20.43 13.22 -3.97
C LYS A 209 20.64 11.85 -4.63
N LEU A 210 21.46 11.80 -5.68
CA LEU A 210 21.59 10.62 -6.55
C LEU A 210 22.12 9.38 -5.82
N ALA A 211 23.03 9.53 -4.85
CA ALA A 211 23.53 8.41 -4.06
C ALA A 211 22.41 7.77 -3.22
N ASP A 212 21.62 8.58 -2.52
CA ASP A 212 20.49 8.09 -1.72
C ASP A 212 19.39 7.50 -2.62
N ALA A 213 19.15 8.10 -3.80
CA ALA A 213 18.21 7.58 -4.78
C ALA A 213 18.62 6.19 -5.28
N GLN A 214 19.92 5.99 -5.53
CA GLN A 214 20.46 4.70 -5.95
C GLN A 214 20.23 3.63 -4.87
N GLU A 215 20.47 3.94 -3.60
CA GLU A 215 20.21 3.00 -2.50
C GLU A 215 18.73 2.58 -2.47
N GLN A 216 17.81 3.54 -2.60
CA GLN A 216 16.38 3.24 -2.55
C GLN A 216 15.91 2.42 -3.77
N VAL A 217 16.42 2.69 -4.98
CA VAL A 217 16.01 1.93 -6.17
C VAL A 217 16.59 0.52 -6.19
N GLU A 218 17.79 0.32 -5.65
CA GLU A 218 18.38 -1.02 -5.47
C GLU A 218 17.56 -1.87 -4.50
N GLU A 219 17.13 -1.27 -3.38
CA GLU A 219 16.26 -1.95 -2.44
C GLU A 219 14.87 -2.23 -3.02
N ALA A 220 14.32 -1.31 -3.83
CA ALA A 220 13.09 -1.54 -4.56
C ALA A 220 13.23 -2.74 -5.52
N ALA A 221 14.34 -2.82 -6.26
CA ALA A 221 14.64 -3.92 -7.17
C ALA A 221 14.89 -5.25 -6.46
N ARG A 222 15.40 -5.22 -5.22
CA ARG A 222 15.53 -6.41 -4.37
C ARG A 222 14.16 -6.95 -3.94
N LEU A 223 13.21 -6.07 -3.65
CA LEU A 223 11.86 -6.43 -3.20
C LEU A 223 10.97 -6.88 -4.37
N ASP A 224 11.04 -6.20 -5.50
CA ASP A 224 10.36 -6.59 -6.74
C ASP A 224 11.30 -6.47 -7.96
N PRO A 225 12.06 -7.54 -8.29
CA PRO A 225 13.00 -7.52 -9.40
C PRO A 225 12.32 -7.52 -10.78
N THR A 226 11.01 -7.72 -10.84
CA THR A 226 10.26 -7.84 -12.09
C THR A 226 9.45 -6.60 -12.44
N ALA A 227 9.37 -5.61 -11.54
CA ALA A 227 8.67 -4.35 -11.76
C ALA A 227 9.39 -3.48 -12.82
N PRO A 228 8.79 -3.26 -14.00
CA PRO A 228 9.43 -2.47 -15.07
C PRO A 228 9.62 -1.00 -14.68
N ALA A 229 8.75 -0.44 -13.82
CA ALA A 229 8.89 0.92 -13.31
C ALA A 229 10.19 1.11 -12.49
N ILE A 230 10.58 0.09 -11.71
CA ILE A 230 11.80 0.11 -10.91
C ILE A 230 13.03 0.08 -11.82
N GLY A 231 13.05 -0.82 -12.80
CA GLY A 231 14.16 -0.90 -13.77
C GLY A 231 14.31 0.38 -14.61
N LEU A 232 13.19 1.02 -14.97
CA LEU A 232 13.21 2.27 -15.73
C LEU A 232 13.84 3.40 -14.89
N GLU A 233 13.39 3.56 -13.65
CA GLU A 233 13.91 4.57 -12.73
C GLU A 233 15.37 4.30 -12.36
N ALA A 234 15.77 3.03 -12.17
CA ALA A 234 17.16 2.65 -11.92
C ALA A 234 18.09 3.10 -13.05
N GLY A 235 17.66 2.94 -14.30
CA GLY A 235 18.44 3.41 -15.45
C GLY A 235 18.51 4.94 -15.52
N VAL A 236 17.42 5.65 -15.19
CA VAL A 236 17.42 7.13 -15.12
C VAL A 236 18.35 7.65 -14.02
N ILE A 237 18.36 7.02 -12.84
CA ILE A 237 19.28 7.38 -11.75
C ILE A 237 20.72 7.12 -12.19
N ALA A 238 20.99 5.95 -12.79
CA ALA A 238 22.33 5.56 -13.23
C ALA A 238 22.91 6.52 -14.28
N ILE A 239 22.12 6.95 -15.29
CA ILE A 239 22.63 7.88 -16.31
C ILE A 239 22.93 9.27 -15.74
N LEU A 240 22.09 9.77 -14.81
CA LEU A 240 22.33 11.05 -14.14
C LEU A 240 23.56 11.01 -13.24
N ASP A 241 23.89 9.83 -12.72
CA ASP A 241 25.08 9.55 -11.91
C ASP A 241 26.32 9.21 -12.77
N GLY A 242 26.22 9.30 -14.11
CA GLY A 242 27.32 9.06 -15.05
C GLY A 242 27.67 7.58 -15.27
N ARG A 243 26.82 6.65 -14.83
CA ARG A 243 26.98 5.19 -15.01
C ARG A 243 26.21 4.70 -16.23
N GLU A 244 26.64 5.11 -17.42
CA GLU A 244 25.95 4.80 -18.68
C GLU A 244 25.72 3.30 -18.92
N GLU A 245 26.74 2.45 -18.69
CA GLU A 245 26.61 1.00 -18.86
C GLU A 245 25.53 0.39 -17.96
N ALA A 246 25.44 0.86 -16.71
CA ALA A 246 24.41 0.41 -15.77
C ALA A 246 23.02 0.89 -16.21
N ALA A 247 22.92 2.10 -16.77
CA ALA A 247 21.67 2.61 -17.32
C ALA A 247 21.19 1.77 -18.51
N ARG A 248 22.09 1.48 -19.46
CA ARG A 248 21.81 0.63 -20.61
C ARG A 248 21.33 -0.76 -20.18
N SER A 249 22.04 -1.39 -19.25
CA SER A 249 21.66 -2.70 -18.71
C SER A 249 20.29 -2.68 -18.04
N SER A 250 19.98 -1.64 -17.25
CA SER A 250 18.69 -1.51 -16.58
C SER A 250 17.54 -1.35 -17.59
N TRP A 251 17.69 -0.48 -18.58
CA TRP A 251 16.67 -0.27 -19.61
C TRP A 251 16.49 -1.47 -20.55
N GLN A 252 17.58 -2.17 -20.90
CA GLN A 252 17.48 -3.42 -21.64
C GLN A 252 16.68 -4.47 -20.87
N SER A 253 16.91 -4.57 -19.56
CA SER A 253 16.16 -5.50 -18.69
C SER A 253 14.66 -5.19 -18.67
N VAL A 254 14.28 -3.91 -18.68
CA VAL A 254 12.86 -3.48 -18.80
C VAL A 254 12.25 -3.95 -20.11
N ILE A 255 12.97 -3.81 -21.24
CA ILE A 255 12.52 -4.26 -22.57
C ILE A 255 12.32 -5.78 -22.59
N ASP A 256 13.26 -6.53 -22.02
CA ASP A 256 13.24 -7.98 -22.02
C ASP A 256 12.14 -8.55 -21.12
N LEU A 257 11.90 -7.94 -19.95
CA LEU A 257 10.91 -8.40 -18.97
C LEU A 257 9.48 -7.98 -19.32
N SER A 258 9.29 -6.85 -19.99
CA SER A 258 7.96 -6.28 -20.26
C SER A 258 7.79 -5.83 -21.72
N PRO A 259 8.00 -6.72 -22.70
CA PRO A 259 7.93 -6.37 -24.11
C PRO A 259 6.54 -5.86 -24.50
N GLY A 260 6.50 -4.80 -25.32
CA GLY A 260 5.25 -4.21 -25.81
C GLY A 260 4.52 -3.29 -24.83
N THR A 261 5.10 -3.00 -23.67
CA THR A 261 4.57 -2.03 -22.70
C THR A 261 5.07 -0.61 -22.95
N GLU A 262 4.42 0.37 -22.32
CA GLU A 262 4.89 1.77 -22.32
C GLU A 262 6.26 1.93 -21.64
N PHE A 263 6.55 1.10 -20.63
CA PHE A 263 7.86 1.07 -19.98
C PHE A 263 8.96 0.62 -20.93
N ALA A 264 8.74 -0.47 -21.69
CA ALA A 264 9.69 -0.93 -22.70
C ALA A 264 9.89 0.11 -23.81
N THR A 265 8.81 0.78 -24.23
CA THR A 265 8.89 1.87 -25.22
C THR A 265 9.72 3.05 -24.69
N SER A 266 9.54 3.42 -23.42
CA SER A 266 10.29 4.49 -22.77
C SER A 266 11.77 4.12 -22.60
N ALA A 267 12.05 2.88 -22.17
CA ALA A 267 13.39 2.33 -22.05
C ALA A 267 14.12 2.32 -23.41
N GLN A 268 13.44 1.90 -24.48
CA GLN A 268 14.00 1.94 -25.84
C GLN A 268 14.31 3.38 -26.26
N SER A 269 13.39 4.33 -26.02
CA SER A 269 13.63 5.74 -26.31
C SER A 269 14.86 6.28 -25.57
N TYR A 270 15.10 5.86 -24.33
CA TYR A 270 16.31 6.26 -23.61
C TYR A 270 17.59 5.65 -24.20
N LEU A 271 17.56 4.37 -24.59
CA LEU A 271 18.68 3.73 -25.28
C LEU A 271 19.00 4.40 -26.63
N ASP A 272 17.98 4.73 -27.41
CA ASP A 272 18.13 5.40 -28.71
C ASP A 272 18.78 6.78 -28.56
N GLN A 273 18.48 7.51 -27.48
CA GLN A 273 19.09 8.81 -27.18
C GLN A 273 20.57 8.71 -26.82
N LEU A 274 21.01 7.62 -26.19
CA LEU A 274 22.43 7.39 -25.90
C LEU A 274 23.22 6.93 -27.14
N GLY A 275 22.56 6.44 -28.18
CA GLY A 275 23.22 5.86 -29.35
C GLY A 275 23.94 4.54 -29.02
N PRO A 276 24.80 4.01 -29.92
CA PRO A 276 25.56 2.79 -29.68
C PRO A 276 26.68 3.02 -28.66
N THR A 277 27.11 1.96 -27.96
CA THR A 277 28.31 1.98 -27.11
C THR A 277 29.55 2.31 -27.94
N GLU A 278 30.35 3.28 -27.52
CA GLU A 278 31.66 3.56 -28.12
C GLU A 278 32.60 2.38 -27.82
N GLN A 279 33.21 1.81 -28.87
CA GLN A 279 34.12 0.65 -28.78
C GLN A 279 35.53 1.04 -28.39
#